data_AF-A0A8S3CF79-F1
#
_entry.id   AF-A0A8S3CF79-F1
#
_cell.length_a   1.000
_cell.length_b   1.000
_cell.length_c   1.000
_cell.angle_alpha   90.00
_cell.angle_beta   90.00
_cell.angle_gamma   90.00
#
_symmetry.space_group_name_H-M   'P 1'
#
loop_
_entity.id
_entity.type
_entity.pdbx_description
1 polymer ?
#
loop_
_entity_poly.entity_id
_entity_poly.type
_entity_poly.pdbx_seq_one_letter_code
_entity_poly.pdbx_strand_id
1 'polypeptide(L)'
;DDVHNIQRIDDIRKVTIENSLPEYYSPEARQLAFQFVKYNRNELKENFQDREFYNLKGFEISFSDNDEHLFYAQLWAAGKGVNAGALNHASDTFANSKQVYDPLTTPVSAFEKLELPSFHKHDPLWDINVQNKAVLRNDNTVVYPWHKWQSGINRCLNQSFNIWMAFEFNNQLSTLSV
;
A
#
# COMPACT_ATOMS: atom_id res chain seq x y z
N ASP A 1 -6.80 24.56 3.31
CA ASP A 1 -7.90 23.63 3.03
C ASP A 1 -8.23 22.78 4.25
N ASP A 2 -9.01 23.36 5.16
CA ASP A 2 -9.49 22.78 6.44
C ASP A 2 -10.81 21.99 6.25
N VAL A 3 -11.04 21.42 5.07
CA VAL A 3 -12.35 20.84 4.69
C VAL A 3 -12.59 19.47 5.33
N HIS A 4 -11.55 18.89 5.93
CA HIS A 4 -11.66 17.62 6.63
C HIS A 4 -11.12 17.79 8.04
N ASN A 5 -12.01 18.05 9.01
CA ASN A 5 -11.69 17.96 10.43
C ASN A 5 -11.50 16.48 10.80
N ILE A 6 -10.38 15.89 10.37
CA ILE A 6 -10.09 14.47 10.58
C ILE A 6 -9.68 14.31 12.04
N GLN A 7 -10.49 13.56 12.78
CA GLN A 7 -10.09 13.13 14.10
C GLN A 7 -8.83 12.27 13.98
N ARG A 8 -7.79 12.67 14.69
CA ARG A 8 -6.57 11.88 14.81
C ARG A 8 -6.89 10.49 15.35
N ILE A 9 -6.45 9.46 14.63
CA ILE A 9 -6.58 8.06 15.02
C ILE A 9 -5.36 7.70 15.86
N ASP A 10 -5.54 7.52 17.16
CA ASP A 10 -4.50 7.20 18.13
C ASP A 10 -4.39 5.70 18.43
N ASP A 11 -5.40 4.92 18.05
CA ASP A 11 -5.45 3.47 18.21
C ASP A 11 -6.21 2.87 17.03
N ILE A 12 -5.55 2.03 16.23
CA ILE A 12 -6.16 1.43 15.03
C ILE A 12 -7.38 0.57 15.37
N ARG A 13 -7.45 0.04 16.60
CA ARG A 13 -8.58 -0.78 17.07
C ARG A 13 -9.85 0.05 17.28
N LYS A 14 -9.76 1.38 17.32
CA LYS A 14 -10.90 2.28 17.36
C LYS A 14 -11.49 2.54 15.97
N VAL A 15 -10.79 2.16 14.90
CA VAL A 15 -11.31 2.28 13.54
C VAL A 15 -12.29 1.15 13.29
N THR A 16 -13.56 1.51 13.16
CA THR A 16 -14.64 0.58 12.80
C THR A 16 -14.83 0.61 11.29
N ILE A 17 -14.88 -0.56 10.66
CA ILE A 17 -15.17 -0.71 9.24
C ILE A 17 -16.53 -1.36 9.10
N GLU A 18 -17.45 -0.66 8.45
CA GLU A 18 -18.82 -1.13 8.25
C GLU A 18 -19.03 -1.52 6.80
N ASN A 19 -19.61 -2.71 6.60
CA ASN A 19 -20.00 -3.17 5.28
C ASN A 19 -21.26 -2.43 4.85
N SER A 20 -21.14 -1.59 3.81
CA SER A 20 -22.23 -0.76 3.30
C SER A 20 -22.89 -1.34 2.04
N LEU A 21 -22.78 -2.65 1.79
CA LEU A 21 -23.40 -3.27 0.63
C LEU A 21 -24.95 -3.20 0.70
N PRO A 22 -25.63 -2.72 -0.35
CA PRO A 22 -27.09 -2.64 -0.41
C PRO A 22 -27.80 -4.00 -0.29
N GLU A 23 -29.08 -3.98 0.10
CA GLU A 23 -29.90 -5.18 0.36
C GLU A 23 -30.01 -6.17 -0.81
N TYR A 24 -29.84 -5.70 -2.05
CA TYR A 24 -29.90 -6.55 -3.24
C TYR A 24 -28.65 -7.44 -3.41
N TYR A 25 -27.60 -7.24 -2.63
CA TYR A 25 -26.47 -8.17 -2.54
C TYR A 25 -26.82 -9.37 -1.65
N SER A 26 -26.15 -10.49 -1.91
CA SER A 26 -26.39 -11.72 -1.16
C SER A 26 -26.15 -11.53 0.35
N PRO A 27 -26.91 -12.24 1.21
CA PRO A 27 -26.69 -12.18 2.66
C PRO A 27 -25.24 -12.48 3.06
N GLU A 28 -24.58 -13.39 2.35
CA GLU A 28 -23.18 -13.77 2.61
C GLU A 28 -22.24 -12.58 2.37
N ALA A 29 -22.40 -11.86 1.26
CA ALA A 29 -21.58 -10.69 0.95
C ALA A 29 -21.81 -9.55 1.96
N ARG A 30 -23.06 -9.33 2.39
CA ARG A 30 -23.41 -8.30 3.39
C ARG A 30 -22.94 -8.63 4.80
N GLN A 31 -22.68 -9.91 5.10
CA GLN A 31 -22.17 -10.37 6.39
C GLN A 31 -20.64 -10.38 6.47
N LEU A 32 -19.94 -10.07 5.37
CA LEU A 32 -18.48 -9.93 5.40
C LEU A 32 -18.08 -8.80 6.34
N ALA A 33 -17.16 -9.12 7.26
CA ALA A 33 -16.55 -8.19 8.18
C ALA A 33 -15.11 -7.90 7.77
N PHE A 34 -14.73 -6.63 7.82
CA PHE A 34 -13.40 -6.18 7.47
C PHE A 34 -12.74 -5.55 8.69
N GLN A 35 -11.47 -5.86 8.90
CA GLN A 35 -10.71 -5.30 10.01
C GLN A 35 -9.24 -5.16 9.63
N PHE A 36 -8.58 -4.19 10.24
CA PHE A 36 -7.13 -4.10 10.19
C PHE A 36 -6.53 -5.25 11.01
N VAL A 37 -5.76 -6.09 10.35
CA VAL A 37 -5.00 -7.17 10.96
C VAL A 37 -3.54 -6.76 11.05
N LYS A 38 -2.91 -6.99 12.21
CA LYS A 38 -1.49 -6.66 12.41
C LYS A 38 -0.65 -7.42 11.39
N TYR A 39 0.15 -6.68 10.63
CA TYR A 39 0.95 -7.26 9.57
C TYR A 39 2.12 -8.02 10.17
N ASN A 40 2.18 -9.32 9.85
CA ASN A 40 3.26 -10.18 10.25
C ASN A 40 3.76 -10.93 9.02
N ARG A 41 4.95 -10.56 8.53
CA ARG A 41 5.62 -11.30 7.46
C ARG A 41 6.91 -11.89 8.00
N ASN A 42 6.85 -13.17 8.36
CA ASN A 42 8.01 -13.95 8.83
C ASN A 42 9.05 -14.20 7.71
N GLU A 43 8.72 -13.93 6.44
CA GLU A 43 9.58 -14.20 5.27
C GLU A 43 10.65 -13.14 5.03
N LEU A 44 10.42 -11.91 5.48
CA LEU A 44 11.44 -10.87 5.50
C LEU A 44 12.14 -10.99 6.85
N LYS A 45 13.47 -10.86 6.90
CA LYS A 45 14.23 -10.78 8.16
C LYS A 45 13.84 -9.57 9.03
N GLU A 46 12.78 -8.83 8.69
CA GLU A 46 12.14 -7.83 9.54
C GLU A 46 11.07 -8.45 10.41
N ASN A 47 11.29 -8.36 11.73
CA ASN A 47 10.20 -8.63 12.66
C ASN A 47 9.20 -7.46 12.64
N PHE A 48 8.13 -7.60 11.87
CA PHE A 48 7.01 -6.66 11.86
C PHE A 48 6.07 -6.83 13.07
N GLN A 49 6.21 -7.91 13.85
CA GLN A 49 5.29 -8.24 14.95
C GLN A 49 5.25 -7.17 16.03
N ASP A 50 6.37 -6.45 16.24
CA ASP A 50 6.49 -5.39 17.23
C ASP A 50 6.16 -3.99 16.69
N ARG A 51 5.78 -3.89 15.40
CA ARG A 51 5.47 -2.60 14.74
C ARG A 51 3.97 -2.37 14.71
N GLU A 52 3.56 -1.11 14.84
CA GLU A 52 2.17 -0.67 14.64
C GLU A 52 1.85 -0.60 13.13
N PHE A 53 1.97 -1.74 12.43
CA PHE A 53 1.74 -1.86 11.00
C PHE A 53 0.64 -2.88 10.73
N TYR A 54 -0.39 -2.50 9.97
CA TYR A 54 -1.61 -3.26 9.79
C TYR A 54 -2.06 -3.25 8.33
N ASN A 55 -2.71 -4.32 7.92
CA ASN A 55 -3.33 -4.47 6.61
C ASN A 55 -4.81 -4.83 6.77
N LEU A 56 -5.64 -4.23 5.92
CA LEU A 56 -7.00 -4.68 5.67
C LEU A 56 -7.03 -5.17 4.23
N LYS A 57 -7.15 -6.50 4.07
CA LYS A 57 -7.35 -7.13 2.76
C LYS A 57 -8.67 -6.62 2.19
N GLY A 58 -8.62 -6.10 0.97
CA GLY A 58 -9.76 -5.43 0.38
C GLY A 58 -10.38 -6.25 -0.74
N PHE A 59 -10.47 -5.64 -1.91
CA PHE A 59 -11.49 -5.93 -2.90
C PHE A 59 -10.85 -6.10 -4.27
N GLU A 60 -11.20 -7.21 -4.91
CA GLU A 60 -10.91 -7.46 -6.31
C GLU A 60 -11.95 -6.74 -7.17
N ILE A 61 -11.49 -5.89 -8.08
CA ILE A 61 -12.34 -5.18 -9.03
C ILE A 61 -11.96 -5.66 -10.44
N SER A 62 -12.94 -6.21 -11.14
CA SER A 62 -12.76 -6.82 -12.46
C SER A 62 -13.82 -6.31 -13.44
N PHE A 63 -13.55 -6.40 -14.73
CA PHE A 63 -14.56 -6.09 -15.76
C PHE A 63 -15.67 -7.14 -15.75
N SER A 64 -16.92 -6.70 -15.82
CA SER A 64 -18.09 -7.57 -15.68
C SER A 64 -18.33 -8.51 -16.87
N ASP A 65 -17.73 -8.23 -18.03
CA ASP A 65 -17.97 -8.95 -19.28
C ASP A 65 -17.00 -10.12 -19.48
N ASN A 66 -15.78 -10.03 -18.94
CA ASN A 66 -14.73 -11.03 -19.14
C ASN A 66 -13.97 -11.42 -17.86
N ASP A 67 -14.37 -10.90 -16.70
CA ASP A 67 -13.72 -11.09 -15.39
C ASP A 67 -12.22 -10.70 -15.37
N GLU A 68 -11.77 -9.91 -16.35
CA GLU A 68 -10.39 -9.43 -16.38
C GLU A 68 -10.14 -8.48 -15.21
N HIS A 69 -9.07 -8.74 -14.47
CA HIS A 69 -8.60 -7.90 -13.37
C HIS A 69 -8.40 -6.47 -13.85
N LEU A 70 -9.08 -5.53 -13.19
CA LEU A 70 -8.86 -4.09 -13.38
C LEU A 70 -7.87 -3.59 -12.31
N PHE A 71 -8.22 -3.77 -11.04
CA PHE A 71 -7.31 -3.55 -9.91
C PHE A 71 -7.75 -4.30 -8.65
N TYR A 72 -6.80 -4.54 -7.75
CA TYR A 72 -7.06 -4.95 -6.38
C TYR A 72 -6.85 -3.74 -5.46
N ALA A 73 -7.86 -3.42 -4.63
CA ALA A 73 -7.77 -2.34 -3.65
C ALA A 73 -7.60 -2.91 -2.26
N GLN A 74 -6.65 -2.39 -1.48
CA GLN A 74 -6.48 -2.75 -0.07
C GLN A 74 -6.03 -1.56 0.77
N LEU A 75 -6.28 -1.63 2.08
CA LEU A 75 -5.91 -0.55 3.00
C LEU A 75 -4.76 -0.97 3.91
N TRP A 76 -3.97 0.01 4.29
CA TRP A 76 -2.86 -0.15 5.20
C TRP A 76 -2.90 0.92 6.27
N ALA A 77 -2.40 0.59 7.45
CA ALA A 77 -2.23 1.53 8.55
C ALA A 77 -0.86 1.41 9.18
N ALA A 78 -0.20 2.54 9.42
CA ALA A 78 1.12 2.61 10.04
C ALA A 78 1.13 3.67 11.15
N GLY A 79 1.42 3.24 12.38
CA GLY A 79 1.66 4.13 13.51
C GLY A 79 2.95 4.94 13.34
N LYS A 80 3.20 5.90 14.24
CA LYS A 80 4.36 6.79 14.18
C LYS A 80 5.69 6.06 14.05
N GLY A 81 6.56 6.58 13.18
CA GLY A 81 7.92 6.07 12.95
C GLY A 81 8.02 4.70 12.27
N VAL A 82 6.92 3.99 12.07
CA VAL A 82 6.85 2.74 11.32
C VAL A 82 7.37 2.92 9.89
N ASN A 83 8.32 2.07 9.54
CA ASN A 83 8.81 1.80 8.19
C ASN A 83 8.10 0.53 7.67
N ALA A 84 7.43 0.64 6.53
CA ALA A 84 6.66 -0.46 5.91
C ALA A 84 7.53 -1.51 5.17
N GLY A 85 8.85 -1.36 5.20
CA GLY A 85 9.79 -2.21 4.48
C GLY A 85 10.01 -1.71 3.05
N ALA A 86 11.26 -1.59 2.62
CA ALA A 86 11.56 -1.24 1.23
C ALA A 86 11.41 -2.47 0.34
N LEU A 87 10.75 -2.28 -0.80
CA LEU A 87 10.43 -3.30 -1.80
C LEU A 87 10.46 -2.70 -3.21
N ASN A 88 10.47 -3.57 -4.24
CA ASN A 88 10.51 -3.15 -5.65
C ASN A 88 9.58 -3.99 -6.57
N HIS A 89 8.66 -4.76 -5.97
CA HIS A 89 7.67 -5.59 -6.66
C HIS A 89 8.25 -6.62 -7.67
N ALA A 90 9.53 -6.98 -7.57
CA ALA A 90 10.08 -8.08 -8.36
C ALA A 90 9.56 -9.43 -7.88
N SER A 91 9.34 -10.38 -8.80
CA SER A 91 8.90 -11.74 -8.47
C SER A 91 10.00 -12.55 -7.77
N ASP A 92 11.26 -12.29 -8.12
CA ASP A 92 12.41 -12.88 -7.46
C ASP A 92 12.60 -12.23 -6.08
N THR A 93 12.37 -13.03 -5.04
CA THR A 93 12.88 -12.76 -3.70
C THR A 93 14.39 -12.50 -3.78
N PHE A 94 14.86 -11.52 -3.00
CA PHE A 94 16.23 -11.08 -2.66
C PHE A 94 17.46 -11.96 -2.99
N ALA A 95 17.32 -13.26 -3.23
CA ALA A 95 18.37 -14.24 -3.43
C ALA A 95 19.15 -14.12 -4.76
N ASN A 96 18.54 -13.61 -5.85
CA ASN A 96 19.17 -13.63 -7.18
C ASN A 96 19.52 -12.25 -7.75
N SER A 97 19.11 -11.16 -7.10
CA SER A 97 19.51 -9.83 -7.55
C SER A 97 20.94 -9.54 -7.08
N LYS A 98 21.85 -9.24 -8.01
CA LYS A 98 23.12 -8.54 -7.72
C LYS A 98 22.86 -7.09 -7.27
N GLN A 99 21.81 -6.84 -6.49
CA GLN A 99 21.44 -5.51 -6.03
C GLN A 99 22.19 -5.16 -4.75
N VAL A 100 22.76 -3.97 -4.76
CA VAL A 100 23.65 -3.40 -3.73
C VAL A 100 22.87 -2.88 -2.51
N TYR A 101 21.54 -3.01 -2.50
CA TYR A 101 20.67 -2.43 -1.48
C TYR A 101 20.00 -3.51 -0.64
N ASP A 102 20.42 -3.61 0.61
CA ASP A 102 19.66 -4.28 1.65
C ASP A 102 18.63 -3.26 2.21
N PRO A 103 17.33 -3.44 1.96
CA PRO A 103 16.29 -2.53 2.44
C PRO A 103 16.22 -2.43 3.97
N LEU A 104 16.84 -3.37 4.68
CA LEU A 104 16.90 -3.42 6.14
C LEU A 104 18.00 -2.51 6.69
N THR A 105 19.07 -2.33 5.92
CA THR A 105 20.24 -1.52 6.33
C THR A 105 20.33 -0.20 5.59
N THR A 106 19.50 0.02 4.55
CA THR A 106 19.50 1.27 3.79
C THR A 106 18.96 2.41 4.65
N PRO A 107 19.76 3.47 4.91
CA PRO A 107 19.35 4.56 5.77
C PRO A 107 18.19 5.35 5.14
N VAL A 108 17.34 5.95 5.98
CA VAL A 108 16.21 6.78 5.51
C VAL A 108 16.68 7.94 4.61
N SER A 109 17.90 8.44 4.81
CA SER A 109 18.50 9.50 3.99
C SER A 109 18.84 9.08 2.56
N ALA A 110 18.83 7.79 2.24
CA ALA A 110 19.06 7.29 0.88
C ALA A 110 17.80 7.34 0.00
N PHE A 111 16.65 7.72 0.57
CA PHE A 111 15.39 7.84 -0.15
C PHE A 111 15.00 9.30 -0.31
N GLU A 112 14.52 9.66 -1.51
CA GLU A 112 13.77 10.90 -1.70
C GLU A 112 12.42 10.80 -0.98
N LYS A 113 12.01 11.89 -0.34
CA LYS A 113 10.77 11.93 0.44
C LYS A 113 9.71 12.69 -0.33
N LEU A 114 8.60 12.03 -0.61
CA LEU A 114 7.37 12.64 -1.07
C LEU A 114 6.37 12.64 0.09
N GLU A 115 6.08 13.81 0.66
CA GLU A 115 5.02 13.94 1.66
C GLU A 115 3.65 13.81 0.98
N LEU A 116 2.77 12.99 1.55
CA LEU A 116 1.42 12.79 1.04
C LEU A 116 0.40 13.31 2.07
N PRO A 117 -0.19 14.51 1.84
CA PRO A 117 -1.19 15.06 2.74
C PRO A 117 -2.47 14.21 2.76
N SER A 118 -3.32 14.45 3.75
CA SER A 118 -4.62 13.78 3.86
C SER A 118 -5.43 13.95 2.57
N PHE A 119 -6.06 12.86 2.12
CA PHE A 119 -6.88 12.79 0.91
C PHE A 119 -6.17 13.11 -0.42
N HIS A 120 -4.83 13.10 -0.43
CA HIS A 120 -4.07 13.21 -1.66
C HIS A 120 -3.66 11.83 -2.18
N LYS A 121 -3.35 11.75 -3.47
CA LYS A 121 -2.69 10.62 -4.12
C LYS A 121 -1.31 11.05 -4.62
N HIS A 122 -0.39 10.10 -4.77
CA HIS A 122 0.86 10.33 -5.48
C HIS A 122 0.76 9.79 -6.92
N ASP A 123 1.60 10.31 -7.79
CA ASP A 123 1.79 9.82 -9.16
C ASP A 123 2.59 8.51 -9.19
N PRO A 124 2.65 7.80 -10.33
CA PRO A 124 3.46 6.61 -10.49
C PRO A 124 4.90 6.76 -9.97
N LEU A 125 5.35 5.78 -9.19
CA LEU A 125 6.74 5.68 -8.73
C LEU A 125 7.58 4.72 -9.60
N TRP A 126 6.95 3.97 -10.49
CA TRP A 126 7.62 3.04 -11.39
C TRP A 126 8.23 3.75 -12.60
N ASP A 127 9.17 3.08 -13.26
CA ASP A 127 9.80 3.61 -14.45
C ASP A 127 8.80 3.68 -15.60
N ILE A 128 8.76 4.83 -16.27
CA ILE A 128 7.90 5.11 -17.42
C ILE A 128 8.80 5.37 -18.64
N ASN A 129 8.50 4.71 -19.76
CA ASN A 129 9.23 4.91 -21.01
C ASN A 129 8.77 6.17 -21.77
N VAL A 130 9.45 6.48 -22.88
CA VAL A 130 9.14 7.68 -23.69
C VAL A 130 7.76 7.64 -24.37
N GLN A 131 7.04 6.51 -24.32
CA GLN A 131 5.66 6.36 -24.78
C GLN A 131 4.65 6.40 -23.62
N ASN A 132 5.04 6.86 -22.42
CA ASN A 132 4.21 6.89 -21.21
C ASN A 132 3.69 5.51 -20.76
N LYS A 133 4.43 4.43 -21.05
CA LYS A 133 4.10 3.08 -20.59
C LYS A 133 5.04 2.63 -19.47
N ALA A 134 4.52 1.82 -18.56
CA ALA A 134 5.33 1.16 -17.54
C ALA A 134 6.45 0.33 -18.17
N VAL A 135 7.68 0.45 -17.67
CA VAL A 135 8.79 -0.41 -18.06
C VAL A 135 8.62 -1.77 -17.37
N LEU A 136 8.79 -2.85 -18.12
CA LEU A 136 8.65 -4.22 -17.62
C LEU A 136 10.03 -4.91 -17.51
N ARG A 137 10.19 -5.75 -16.50
CA ARG A 137 11.29 -6.71 -16.38
C ARG A 137 11.06 -7.90 -17.32
N ASN A 138 12.07 -8.75 -17.46
CA ASN A 138 11.99 -9.97 -18.27
C ASN A 138 10.91 -10.97 -17.78
N ASP A 139 10.51 -10.88 -16.50
CA ASP A 139 9.46 -11.68 -15.88
C ASP A 139 8.06 -11.02 -15.98
N ASN A 140 7.92 -9.96 -16.79
CA ASN A 140 6.71 -9.14 -16.95
C ASN A 140 6.27 -8.35 -15.71
N THR A 141 7.06 -8.30 -14.64
CA THR A 141 6.79 -7.41 -13.50
C THR A 141 7.15 -5.96 -13.85
N VAL A 142 6.40 -4.99 -13.32
CA VAL A 142 6.70 -3.56 -13.51
C VAL A 142 7.98 -3.19 -12.77
N VAL A 143 8.87 -2.45 -13.44
CA VAL A 143 10.13 -1.96 -12.86
C VAL A 143 9.83 -0.83 -11.89
N TYR A 144 10.06 -1.09 -10.61
CA TYR A 144 10.07 -0.06 -9.57
C TYR A 144 11.50 0.16 -9.06
N PRO A 145 11.88 1.41 -8.73
CA PRO A 145 12.95 1.64 -7.78
C PRO A 145 12.54 1.09 -6.41
N TRP A 146 13.53 0.86 -5.53
CA TRP A 146 13.25 0.53 -4.14
C TRP A 146 12.48 1.68 -3.49
N HIS A 147 11.29 1.38 -2.97
CA HIS A 147 10.41 2.37 -2.35
C HIS A 147 9.72 1.77 -1.13
N LYS A 148 9.13 2.64 -0.30
CA LYS A 148 8.42 2.27 0.92
C LYS A 148 7.47 3.36 1.38
N TRP A 149 6.47 2.99 2.16
CA TRP A 149 5.76 3.92 3.02
C TRP A 149 6.55 4.16 4.32
N GLN A 150 6.74 5.44 4.66
CA GLN A 150 7.37 5.85 5.91
C GLN A 150 6.42 6.77 6.66
N SER A 151 5.94 6.31 7.82
CA SER A 151 5.15 7.16 8.70
C SER A 151 6.01 8.27 9.32
N GLY A 152 5.36 9.41 9.58
CA GLY A 152 6.00 10.58 10.17
C GLY A 152 6.44 10.36 11.61
N ILE A 153 7.44 11.14 12.03
CA ILE A 153 7.85 11.29 13.42
C ILE A 153 7.61 12.73 13.85
N ASN A 154 7.14 12.94 15.08
CA ASN A 154 7.03 14.26 15.68
C ASN A 154 7.26 14.18 17.20
N ARG A 155 7.39 15.33 17.86
CA ARG A 155 7.65 15.42 19.31
C ARG A 155 6.45 15.05 20.19
N CYS A 156 5.27 14.85 19.60
CA CYS A 156 4.06 14.50 20.37
C CYS A 156 4.13 13.02 20.78
N LEU A 157 3.98 12.73 22.07
CA LEU A 157 4.05 11.37 22.61
C LEU A 157 2.83 10.52 22.26
N ASN A 158 1.68 11.15 21.99
CA ASN A 158 0.47 10.40 21.63
C ASN A 158 0.71 9.64 20.32
N GLN A 159 0.04 8.50 20.11
CA GLN A 159 0.11 7.77 18.85
C GLN A 159 -0.73 8.46 17.75
N SER A 160 -0.36 8.27 16.49
CA SER A 160 -1.17 8.64 15.33
C SER A 160 -0.91 7.67 14.18
N PHE A 161 -1.96 7.21 13.52
CA PHE A 161 -1.85 6.32 12.37
C PHE A 161 -1.97 7.09 11.06
N ASN A 162 -1.06 6.80 10.14
CA ASN A 162 -1.32 6.98 8.72
C ASN A 162 -2.25 5.87 8.27
N ILE A 163 -3.29 6.20 7.51
CA ILE A 163 -4.13 5.22 6.81
C ILE A 163 -4.11 5.59 5.33
N TRP A 164 -3.85 4.61 4.48
CA TRP A 164 -3.86 4.80 3.03
C TRP A 164 -4.42 3.58 2.32
N MET A 165 -4.79 3.76 1.07
CA MET A 165 -5.27 2.71 0.18
C MET A 165 -4.24 2.51 -0.93
N ALA A 166 -3.93 1.25 -1.23
CA ALA A 166 -3.17 0.84 -2.39
C ALA A 166 -4.14 0.33 -3.46
N PHE A 167 -3.92 0.78 -4.69
CA PHE A 167 -4.60 0.28 -5.88
C PHE A 167 -3.57 -0.43 -6.76
N GLU A 168 -3.74 -1.73 -6.90
CA GLU A 168 -2.83 -2.59 -7.66
C GLU A 168 -3.46 -2.85 -9.02
N PHE A 169 -3.13 -2.01 -10.00
CA PHE A 169 -3.70 -2.07 -11.34
C PHE A 169 -3.07 -3.15 -12.21
N ASN A 170 -3.87 -3.71 -13.11
CA ASN A 170 -3.37 -4.53 -14.21
C ASN A 170 -2.43 -3.72 -15.12
N ASN A 171 -1.17 -4.16 -15.22
CA ASN A 171 -0.15 -3.47 -16.01
C ASN A 171 -0.40 -3.50 -17.53
N GLN A 172 -1.29 -4.37 -18.01
CA GLN A 172 -1.65 -4.45 -19.43
C GLN A 172 -2.69 -3.38 -19.83
N LEU A 173 -3.38 -2.79 -18.85
CA LEU A 173 -4.42 -1.78 -19.08
C LEU A 173 -3.89 -0.34 -19.14
N SER A 174 -2.57 -0.14 -18.99
CA SER A 174 -1.93 1.18 -18.82
C SER A 174 -1.94 2.08 -20.08
N THR A 175 -2.82 1.82 -21.05
CA THR A 175 -3.04 2.68 -22.23
C THR A 175 -4.20 3.67 -22.03
N LEU A 176 -4.94 3.60 -20.93
CA LEU A 176 -5.99 4.56 -20.63
C LEU A 176 -5.40 5.76 -19.88
N SER A 177 -4.97 6.76 -20.64
CA SER A 177 -4.76 8.11 -20.13
C SER A 177 -6.03 8.61 -19.45
N VAL A 178 -5.92 9.00 -18.18
CA VAL A 178 -6.91 9.83 -17.47
C VAL A 178 -6.81 11.26 -17.94
#